data_AF-A0AAV3NLR0-F1
#
_entry.id   AF-A0AAV3NLR0-F1
#
_cell.length_a   1.000
_cell.length_b   1.000
_cell.length_c   1.000
_cell.angle_alpha   90.00
_cell.angle_beta   90.00
_cell.angle_gamma   90.00
#
_symmetry.space_group_name_H-M   'P 1'
#
loop_
_entity.id
_entity.type
_entity.pdbx_description
1 polymer ?
#
loop_
_entity_poly.entity_id
_entity_poly.type
_entity_poly.pdbx_seq_one_letter_code
_entity_poly.pdbx_strand_id
1 'polypeptide(L)'
;MKVFGQDICPPDLVDIGKQIAAKCKGLPLGIIVIAGVLLEINKTSECWERVAESVNSIVPSNQNPCQAIFALSYEHLPHHLKPRFLYMGAFPRGFEVAVRMLIKLWIAEGFIDPIGSKSLEDVAEDYLNDIISRSLLSVGRGGLTKSQNLSHA
;
A
#
# COMPACT_ATOMS: atom_id res chain seq x y z
N MET A 1 -4.34 12.11 13.27
CA MET A 1 -4.36 13.27 12.35
C MET A 1 -5.71 13.96 12.52
N LYS A 2 -5.74 15.27 12.80
CA LYS A 2 -6.94 16.03 13.18
C LYS A 2 -7.27 17.04 12.08
N VAL A 3 -8.35 16.82 11.34
CA VAL A 3 -8.83 17.71 10.25
C VAL A 3 -9.20 19.11 10.78
N PHE A 4 -9.62 19.17 12.04
CA PHE A 4 -9.99 20.41 12.74
C PHE A 4 -8.95 20.86 13.78
N GLY A 5 -7.79 20.20 13.90
CA GLY A 5 -6.82 20.55 14.95
C GLY A 5 -7.38 20.40 16.38
N GLN A 6 -7.43 21.49 17.14
CA GLN A 6 -8.08 21.54 18.47
C GLN A 6 -9.55 21.97 18.40
N ASP A 7 -10.03 22.40 17.24
CA ASP A 7 -11.40 22.89 17.07
C ASP A 7 -12.40 21.73 16.96
N ILE A 8 -13.63 22.00 17.41
CA ILE A 8 -14.75 21.06 17.31
C ILE A 8 -15.22 21.04 15.84
N CYS A 9 -15.45 19.84 15.30
CA CYS A 9 -16.05 19.68 13.98
C CYS A 9 -17.42 20.39 13.94
N PRO A 10 -17.67 21.31 12.99
CA PRO A 10 -18.97 21.94 12.82
C PRO A 10 -20.08 20.89 12.64
N PRO A 11 -21.25 21.03 13.30
CA PRO A 11 -22.33 20.03 13.25
C PRO A 11 -22.72 19.63 11.82
N ASP A 12 -22.77 20.62 10.91
CA ASP A 12 -23.16 20.43 9.52
C ASP A 12 -22.18 19.54 8.74
N LEU A 13 -20.91 19.49 9.17
CA LEU A 13 -19.86 18.67 8.55
C LEU A 13 -19.73 17.27 9.15
N VAL A 14 -20.36 17.03 10.32
CA VAL A 14 -20.25 15.74 11.02
C VAL A 14 -20.83 14.62 10.17
N ASP A 15 -22.03 14.80 9.62
CA ASP A 15 -22.69 13.73 8.88
C ASP A 15 -22.08 13.53 7.49
N ILE A 16 -21.59 14.59 6.84
CA ILE A 16 -20.82 14.49 5.60
C ILE A 16 -19.49 13.77 5.85
N GLY A 17 -18.79 14.11 6.94
CA GLY A 17 -17.57 13.43 7.37
C GLY A 17 -17.76 11.94 7.65
N LYS A 18 -18.88 11.56 8.29
CA LYS A 18 -19.26 10.15 8.49
C LYS A 18 -19.51 9.44 7.16
N GLN A 19 -20.21 10.07 6.22
CA GLN A 19 -20.45 9.49 4.89
C GLN A 19 -19.13 9.25 4.14
N ILE A 20 -18.22 10.24 4.18
CA ILE A 20 -16.88 10.13 3.60
C ILE A 20 -16.10 8.98 4.24
N ALA A 21 -16.07 8.90 5.58
CA ALA A 21 -15.37 7.85 6.30
C ALA A 21 -15.97 6.45 6.03
N ALA A 22 -17.29 6.34 5.93
CA ALA A 22 -17.97 5.09 5.58
C ALA A 22 -17.55 4.58 4.18
N LYS A 23 -17.37 5.50 3.21
CA LYS A 23 -16.91 5.17 1.86
C LYS A 23 -15.47 4.65 1.84
N CYS A 24 -14.64 4.98 2.83
CA CYS A 24 -13.31 4.40 2.98
C CYS A 24 -13.30 2.91 3.40
N LYS A 25 -14.46 2.33 3.75
CA LYS A 25 -14.60 0.91 4.16
C LYS A 25 -13.61 0.45 5.24
N GLY A 26 -13.24 1.35 6.15
CA GLY A 26 -12.31 1.06 7.24
C GLY A 26 -10.84 0.94 6.85
N LEU A 27 -10.46 1.30 5.61
CA LEU A 27 -9.07 1.25 5.17
C LEU A 27 -8.27 2.42 5.77
N PRO A 28 -7.23 2.15 6.59
CA PRO A 28 -6.45 3.21 7.24
C PRO A 28 -5.83 4.19 6.23
N LEU A 29 -5.35 3.69 5.10
CA LEU A 29 -4.72 4.50 4.06
C LEU A 29 -5.72 5.43 3.34
N GLY A 30 -6.93 4.93 3.05
CA GLY A 30 -7.99 5.76 2.45
C GLY A 30 -8.41 6.90 3.38
N ILE A 31 -8.49 6.62 4.69
CA ILE A 31 -8.78 7.63 5.70
C ILE A 31 -7.68 8.69 5.76
N ILE A 32 -6.40 8.29 5.69
CA ILE A 32 -5.25 9.22 5.73
C ILE A 32 -5.24 10.13 4.50
N VAL A 33 -5.41 9.58 3.30
CA VAL A 33 -5.40 10.34 2.05
C VAL A 33 -6.51 11.38 2.04
N ILE A 34 -7.74 10.97 2.39
CA ILE A 34 -8.88 11.89 2.44
C ILE A 34 -8.70 12.93 3.54
N ALA A 35 -8.17 12.56 4.71
CA ALA A 35 -7.89 13.54 5.75
C ALA A 35 -6.88 14.60 5.29
N GLY A 36 -5.91 14.24 4.44
CA GLY A 36 -5.01 15.19 3.79
C GLY A 36 -5.74 16.16 2.87
N VAL A 37 -6.61 15.66 2.00
CA VAL A 37 -7.44 16.50 1.10
C VAL A 37 -8.36 17.44 1.90
N LEU A 38 -9.00 16.93 2.96
CA LEU A 38 -9.90 17.73 3.81
C LEU A 38 -9.18 18.85 4.58
N LEU A 39 -7.85 18.76 4.77
CA LEU A 39 -7.05 19.81 5.38
C LEU A 39 -6.76 20.98 4.43
N GLU A 40 -6.76 20.74 3.12
CA GLU A 40 -6.40 21.73 2.09
C GLU A 40 -7.62 22.47 1.52
N ILE A 41 -8.83 21.97 1.76
CA ILE A 41 -10.07 22.58 1.26
C ILE A 41 -10.77 23.43 2.32
N ASN A 42 -11.63 24.34 1.86
CA ASN A 42 -12.49 25.11 2.74
C ASN A 42 -13.42 24.19 3.54
N LYS A 43 -13.57 24.49 4.84
CA LYS A 43 -14.41 23.75 5.80
C LYS A 43 -15.88 24.16 5.67
N THR A 44 -16.42 24.07 4.45
CA THR A 44 -17.82 24.37 4.12
C THR A 44 -18.53 23.09 3.65
N SER A 45 -19.85 23.00 3.86
CA SER A 45 -20.67 21.85 3.46
C SER A 45 -20.48 21.50 1.99
N GLU A 46 -20.56 22.51 1.12
CA GLU A 46 -20.41 22.37 -0.33
C GLU A 46 -19.06 21.76 -0.74
N CYS A 47 -17.95 22.20 -0.13
CA CYS A 47 -16.63 21.65 -0.42
C CYS A 47 -16.50 20.19 0.04
N TRP A 48 -17.10 19.84 1.18
CA TRP A 48 -17.08 18.50 1.73
C TRP A 48 -17.99 17.54 0.95
N GLU A 49 -19.15 18.01 0.48
CA GLU A 49 -20.04 17.26 -0.41
C GLU A 49 -19.34 16.91 -1.73
N ARG A 50 -18.64 17.86 -2.34
CA ARG A 50 -17.81 17.59 -3.53
C ARG A 50 -16.75 16.52 -3.29
N VAL A 51 -16.12 16.50 -2.10
CA VAL A 51 -15.20 15.41 -1.73
C VAL A 51 -15.95 14.10 -1.56
N ALA A 52 -17.12 14.11 -0.93
CA ALA A 52 -17.93 12.91 -0.80
C ALA A 52 -18.32 12.34 -2.18
N GLU A 53 -18.59 13.19 -3.17
CA GLU A 53 -18.85 12.80 -4.55
C GLU A 53 -17.61 12.28 -5.29
N SER A 54 -16.45 12.94 -5.14
CA SER A 54 -15.20 12.48 -5.79
C SER A 54 -14.73 11.14 -5.23
N VAL A 55 -15.00 10.85 -3.96
CA VAL A 55 -14.71 9.54 -3.37
C VAL A 55 -15.56 8.44 -4.02
N ASN A 56 -16.78 8.75 -4.48
CA ASN A 56 -17.60 7.81 -5.24
C ASN A 56 -17.02 7.52 -6.64
N SER A 57 -16.27 8.45 -7.25
CA SER A 57 -15.66 8.24 -8.57
C SER A 57 -14.30 7.55 -8.50
N ILE A 58 -13.53 7.80 -7.44
CA ILE A 58 -12.21 7.17 -7.19
C ILE A 58 -12.38 5.70 -6.74
N VAL A 59 -13.49 5.38 -6.07
CA VAL A 59 -13.84 4.01 -5.66
C VAL A 59 -15.12 3.59 -6.39
N PRO A 60 -15.03 3.14 -7.66
CA PRO A 60 -16.17 2.52 -8.32
C PRO A 60 -16.74 1.43 -7.40
N SER A 61 -18.06 1.43 -7.21
CA SER A 61 -18.80 0.52 -6.31
C SER A 61 -18.45 -0.98 -6.50
N ASN A 62 -17.87 -1.31 -7.65
CA ASN A 62 -17.49 -2.62 -8.16
C ASN A 62 -15.98 -2.91 -8.19
N GLN A 63 -15.11 -1.99 -7.76
CA GLN A 63 -13.67 -2.24 -7.63
C GLN A 63 -13.22 -2.15 -6.18
N ASN A 64 -12.38 -3.10 -5.76
CA ASN A 64 -11.79 -3.07 -4.43
C ASN A 64 -10.91 -1.80 -4.34
N PRO A 65 -11.12 -0.89 -3.39
CA PRO A 65 -10.30 0.31 -3.27
C PRO A 65 -8.79 -0.01 -3.13
N CYS A 66 -8.45 -1.18 -2.58
CA CYS A 66 -7.08 -1.68 -2.61
C CYS A 66 -6.57 -1.88 -4.03
N GLN A 67 -7.40 -2.39 -4.94
CA GLN A 67 -7.06 -2.61 -6.36
C GLN A 67 -6.77 -1.30 -7.09
N ALA A 68 -7.54 -0.24 -6.83
CA ALA A 68 -7.27 1.09 -7.38
C ALA A 68 -5.93 1.65 -6.88
N ILE A 69 -5.64 1.48 -5.58
CA ILE A 69 -4.36 1.92 -5.00
C ILE A 69 -3.18 1.08 -5.54
N PHE A 70 -3.34 -0.24 -5.66
CA PHE A 70 -2.32 -1.11 -6.27
C PHE A 70 -2.09 -0.75 -7.74
N ALA A 71 -3.13 -0.41 -8.50
CA ALA A 71 -3.03 0.04 -9.88
C ALA A 71 -2.20 1.34 -9.99
N LEU A 72 -2.47 2.33 -9.14
CA LEU A 72 -1.72 3.58 -9.10
C LEU A 72 -0.24 3.35 -8.71
N SER A 73 0.02 2.51 -7.70
CA SER A 73 1.40 2.15 -7.34
C SER A 73 2.13 1.46 -8.49
N TYR A 74 1.44 0.64 -9.28
CA TYR A 74 2.00 -0.03 -10.45
C TYR A 74 2.26 0.92 -11.63
N GLU A 75 1.37 1.89 -11.88
CA GLU A 75 1.52 2.89 -12.94
C GLU A 75 2.78 3.74 -12.73
N HIS A 76 2.99 4.21 -11.51
CA HIS A 76 4.11 5.08 -11.14
C HIS A 76 5.44 4.34 -10.90
N LEU A 77 5.46 3.01 -10.96
CA LEU A 77 6.68 2.24 -10.78
C LEU A 77 7.57 2.33 -12.04
N PRO A 78 8.89 2.58 -11.91
CA PRO A 78 9.82 2.51 -13.03
C PRO A 78 9.68 1.20 -13.82
N HIS A 79 9.74 1.27 -15.16
CA HIS A 79 9.51 0.11 -16.05
C HIS A 79 10.32 -1.13 -15.66
N HIS A 80 11.59 -0.93 -15.31
CA HIS A 80 12.45 -2.04 -14.93
C HIS A 80 11.94 -2.74 -13.66
N LEU A 81 11.29 -2.06 -12.71
CA LEU A 81 10.80 -2.66 -11.44
C LEU A 81 9.44 -3.38 -11.57
N LYS A 82 8.68 -3.14 -12.65
CA LYS A 82 7.33 -3.70 -12.84
C LYS A 82 7.26 -5.24 -12.82
N PRO A 83 8.16 -5.99 -13.49
CA PRO A 83 8.12 -7.45 -13.45
C PRO A 83 8.32 -8.02 -12.04
N ARG A 84 9.26 -7.46 -11.27
CA ARG A 84 9.59 -7.88 -9.90
C ARG A 84 8.44 -7.60 -8.93
N PHE A 85 7.78 -6.45 -9.10
CA PHE A 85 6.57 -6.12 -8.35
C PHE A 85 5.40 -7.06 -8.70
N LEU A 86 5.17 -7.35 -9.98
CA LEU A 86 4.12 -8.30 -10.39
C LEU A 86 4.38 -9.72 -9.86
N TYR A 87 5.65 -10.14 -9.80
CA TYR A 87 6.03 -11.42 -9.24
C TYR A 87 5.61 -11.57 -7.77
N MET A 88 5.56 -10.48 -7.01
CA MET A 88 5.02 -10.50 -5.64
C MET A 88 3.54 -10.93 -5.60
N GLY A 89 2.79 -10.69 -6.68
CA GLY A 89 1.41 -11.14 -6.85
C GLY A 89 1.25 -12.64 -7.07
N ALA A 90 2.34 -13.38 -7.32
CA ALA A 90 2.31 -14.85 -7.41
C ALA A 90 2.13 -15.51 -6.02
N PHE A 91 2.43 -14.78 -4.94
CA PHE A 91 2.23 -15.27 -3.58
C PHE A 91 0.80 -15.03 -3.11
N PRO A 92 0.22 -15.95 -2.30
CA PRO A 92 -1.06 -15.71 -1.66
C PRO A 92 -1.05 -14.42 -0.84
N ARG A 93 -2.20 -13.74 -0.76
CA ARG A 93 -2.33 -12.55 0.10
C ARG A 93 -1.97 -12.89 1.55
N GLY A 94 -1.08 -12.09 2.14
CA GLY A 94 -0.60 -12.28 3.52
C GLY A 94 0.49 -13.34 3.69
N PHE A 95 1.02 -13.91 2.60
CA PHE A 95 2.11 -14.87 2.66
C PHE A 95 3.44 -14.17 2.97
N GLU A 96 4.17 -14.67 3.96
CA GLU A 96 5.50 -14.20 4.29
C GLU A 96 6.56 -14.94 3.47
N VAL A 97 7.29 -14.19 2.64
CA VAL A 97 8.41 -14.71 1.86
C VAL A 97 9.72 -14.24 2.50
N ALA A 98 10.63 -15.19 2.76
CA ALA A 98 11.97 -14.84 3.17
C ALA A 98 12.68 -14.06 2.04
N VAL A 99 13.23 -12.89 2.35
CA VAL A 99 13.94 -12.01 1.38
C VAL A 99 14.97 -12.78 0.55
N ARG A 100 15.77 -13.64 1.20
CA ARG A 100 16.76 -14.48 0.51
C ARG A 100 16.15 -15.43 -0.52
N MET A 101 14.94 -15.92 -0.28
CA MET A 101 14.23 -16.78 -1.23
C MET A 101 13.70 -15.94 -2.40
N LEU A 102 13.13 -14.77 -2.12
CA LEU A 102 12.64 -13.85 -3.15
C LEU A 102 13.75 -13.43 -4.13
N ILE A 103 14.93 -13.07 -3.61
CA ILE A 103 16.08 -12.70 -4.43
C ILE A 103 16.49 -13.83 -5.36
N LYS A 104 16.58 -15.07 -4.84
CA LYS A 104 16.91 -16.24 -5.66
C LYS A 104 15.88 -16.51 -6.76
N LEU A 105 14.60 -16.31 -6.47
CA LEU A 105 13.54 -16.44 -7.46
C LEU A 105 13.68 -15.40 -8.57
N TRP A 106 13.91 -14.13 -8.24
CA TRP A 106 14.10 -13.09 -9.25
C TRP A 106 15.34 -13.32 -10.13
N ILE A 107 16.42 -13.83 -9.55
CA ILE A 107 17.61 -14.21 -10.32
C ILE A 107 17.30 -15.39 -11.27
N ALA A 108 16.63 -16.43 -10.77
CA ALA A 108 16.27 -17.60 -11.57
C ALA A 108 15.31 -17.27 -12.73
N GLU A 109 14.41 -16.33 -12.53
CA GLU A 109 13.48 -15.81 -13.55
C GLU A 109 14.17 -14.84 -14.54
N GLY A 110 15.45 -14.50 -14.32
CA GLY A 110 16.19 -13.58 -15.18
C GLY A 110 15.74 -12.12 -15.04
N PHE A 111 15.12 -11.75 -13.91
CA PHE A 111 14.68 -10.37 -13.69
C PHE A 111 15.80 -9.43 -13.26
N ILE A 112 17.00 -9.92 -12.99
CA ILE A 112 18.12 -9.11 -12.49
C ILE A 112 19.18 -8.98 -13.57
N ASP A 113 19.39 -7.75 -14.02
CA ASP A 113 20.46 -7.43 -14.97
C ASP A 113 21.79 -7.25 -14.21
N PRO A 114 22.92 -7.73 -14.76
CA PRO A 114 24.23 -7.46 -14.19
C PRO A 114 24.58 -5.96 -14.33
N ILE A 115 24.94 -5.31 -13.21
CA ILE A 115 25.30 -3.89 -13.18
C ILE A 115 26.72 -3.73 -12.65
N GLY A 116 27.63 -3.34 -13.54
CA GLY A 116 29.04 -3.07 -13.20
C GLY A 116 29.70 -4.29 -12.54
N SER A 117 30.25 -4.10 -11.35
CA SER A 117 30.92 -5.14 -10.57
C SER A 117 30.06 -5.70 -9.42
N LYS A 118 28.78 -5.34 -9.33
CA LYS A 118 27.88 -5.83 -8.27
C LYS A 118 27.49 -7.28 -8.52
N SER A 119 27.29 -8.05 -7.45
CA SER A 119 26.67 -9.37 -7.56
C SER A 119 25.19 -9.22 -7.95
N LEU A 120 24.60 -10.28 -8.52
CA LEU A 120 23.17 -10.27 -8.85
C LEU A 120 22.32 -10.14 -7.58
N GLU A 121 22.80 -10.69 -6.47
CA GLU A 121 22.18 -10.56 -5.15
C GLU A 121 22.13 -9.11 -4.69
N ASP A 122 23.24 -8.36 -4.81
CA ASP A 122 23.30 -6.95 -4.43
C ASP A 122 22.34 -6.10 -5.29
N VAL A 123 22.32 -6.34 -6.61
CA VAL A 123 21.39 -5.63 -7.52
C VAL A 123 19.93 -5.96 -7.20
N ALA A 124 19.64 -7.22 -6.86
CA ALA A 124 18.29 -7.61 -6.46
C ALA A 124 17.84 -6.98 -5.14
N GLU A 125 18.76 -6.84 -4.18
CA GLU A 125 18.48 -6.16 -2.92
C GLU A 125 18.24 -4.66 -3.11
N ASP A 126 19.01 -4.00 -3.98
CA ASP A 126 18.76 -2.60 -4.39
C ASP A 126 17.36 -2.44 -4.99
N TYR A 127 16.97 -3.32 -5.91
CA TYR A 127 15.62 -3.31 -6.49
C TYR A 127 14.53 -3.57 -5.46
N LEU A 128 14.75 -4.48 -4.52
CA LEU A 128 13.79 -4.75 -3.44
C LEU A 128 13.59 -3.50 -2.57
N ASN A 129 14.68 -2.83 -2.19
CA ASN A 129 14.63 -1.59 -1.42
C ASN A 129 13.93 -0.47 -2.18
N ASP A 130 14.18 -0.34 -3.48
CA ASP A 130 13.49 0.61 -4.35
C ASP A 130 11.98 0.32 -4.45
N ILE A 131 11.59 -0.96 -4.54
CA ILE A 131 10.18 -1.34 -4.54
C ILE A 131 9.55 -1.04 -3.18
N ILE A 132 10.19 -1.37 -2.06
CA ILE A 132 9.66 -1.11 -0.71
C ILE A 132 9.47 0.39 -0.48
N SER A 133 10.42 1.23 -0.91
CA SER A 133 10.33 2.69 -0.72
C SER A 133 9.23 3.35 -1.56
N ARG A 134 8.77 2.71 -2.64
CA ARG A 134 7.84 3.29 -3.63
C ARG A 134 6.50 2.55 -3.71
N SER A 135 6.33 1.45 -2.99
CA SER A 135 5.11 0.61 -3.02
C SER A 135 4.59 0.32 -1.61
N LEU A 136 3.41 -0.31 -1.53
CA LEU A 136 2.75 -0.66 -0.26
C LEU A 136 3.29 -1.95 0.39
N LEU A 137 4.45 -2.46 -0.02
CA LEU A 137 5.04 -3.63 0.60
C LEU A 137 5.53 -3.29 2.01
N SER A 138 5.12 -4.07 3.00
CA SER A 138 5.56 -3.94 4.38
C SER A 138 6.58 -5.04 4.71
N VAL A 139 7.67 -4.68 5.38
CA VAL A 139 8.66 -5.65 5.87
C VAL A 139 8.17 -6.23 7.20
N GLY A 140 7.80 -7.51 7.20
CA GLY A 140 7.54 -8.26 8.43
C GLY A 140 8.85 -8.57 9.15
N ARG A 141 8.96 -8.23 10.44
CA ARG A 141 10.06 -8.73 11.27
C ARG A 141 9.76 -10.19 11.60
N GLY A 142 10.40 -11.10 10.87
CA GLY A 142 10.31 -12.53 11.14
C GLY A 142 10.72 -12.83 12.58
N GLY A 143 9.75 -13.12 13.43
CA GLY A 143 10.01 -13.77 14.71
C GLY A 143 10.41 -15.21 14.41
N LEU A 144 11.61 -15.61 14.83
CA LEU A 144 12.01 -17.01 14.93
C LEU A 144 11.00 -17.74 15.83
N THR A 145 9.94 -18.31 15.26
CA THR A 145 9.18 -19.36 15.94
C THR A 145 10.09 -20.58 15.97
N LYS A 146 10.81 -20.72 17.07
CA LYS A 146 11.47 -21.98 17.43
C LYS A 146 10.42 -23.08 17.27
N SER A 147 10.67 -23.99 16.34
CA SER A 147 10.00 -25.27 16.27
C SER A 147 10.09 -25.91 17.66
N GLN A 148 8.97 -25.95 18.38
CA GLN A 148 8.87 -26.84 19.53
C GLN A 148 8.52 -28.21 18.99
N ASN A 149 9.50 -29.10 19.17
CA ASN A 149 9.45 -30.54 19.02
C ASN A 149 8.11 -31.13 19.47
N LEU A 150 7.54 -31.98 18.61
CA LEU A 150 6.72 -33.11 19.04
C LEU A 150 7.46 -34.38 18.60
N SER A 151 8.44 -34.76 19.42
CA SER A 151 8.94 -36.13 19.46
C SER A 151 8.06 -36.93 20.43
N HIS A 152 7.47 -38.00 19.89
CA HIS A 152 6.86 -39.15 20.56
C HIS A 152 7.31 -39.42 22.01
N ALA A 153 6.32 -39.66 22.89
CA ALA A 153 6.12 -40.93 23.60
C ALA A 153 4.72 -40.92 24.26
#